data_AF-A0A212JX81-F1
#
_entry.id   AF-A0A212JX81-F1
#
_cell.length_a   1.000
_cell.length_b   1.000
_cell.length_c   1.000
_cell.angle_alpha   90.00
_cell.angle_beta   90.00
_cell.angle_gamma   90.00
#
_symmetry.space_group_name_H-M   'P 1'
#
loop_
_entity.id
_entity.type
_entity.pdbx_description
1 polymer ?
#
loop_
_entity_poly.entity_id
_entity_poly.type
_entity_poly.pdbx_seq_one_letter_code
_entity_poly.pdbx_strand_id
1 'polypeptide(L)'
;MNSGAQKEWNKLAPGIRVQLARVVGRCLENPRVPSAALHGMKDCYKIKLRDAGYRLVYRVEDAIVTISVIAVGRRDEGVYANAVKRQ
;
A
#
# COMPACT_ATOMS: atom_id res chain seq x y z
N MET A 1 7.73 3.22 13.97
CA MET A 1 7.42 4.05 12.79
C MET A 1 8.11 3.46 11.57
N ASN A 2 7.34 3.03 10.55
CA ASN A 2 7.86 2.25 9.42
C ASN A 2 8.65 3.16 8.45
N SER A 3 9.93 3.38 8.77
CA SER A 3 10.79 4.38 8.13
C SER A 3 11.10 4.09 6.65
N GLY A 4 10.86 2.88 6.17
CA GLY A 4 11.03 2.50 4.76
C GLY A 4 9.88 2.99 3.87
N ALA A 5 8.63 2.73 4.27
CA ALA A 5 7.44 3.08 3.49
C ALA A 5 7.29 4.59 3.31
N GLN A 6 7.59 5.37 4.35
CA GLN A 6 7.53 6.84 4.29
C GLN A 6 8.59 7.41 3.34
N LYS A 7 9.80 6.82 3.32
CA LYS A 7 10.85 7.21 2.36
C LYS A 7 10.43 6.89 0.93
N GLU A 8 9.86 5.72 0.69
CA GLU A 8 9.32 5.33 -0.62
C GLU A 8 8.20 6.28 -1.06
N TRP A 9 7.26 6.58 -0.17
CA TRP A 9 6.18 7.55 -0.41
C TRP A 9 6.72 8.93 -0.79
N ASN A 10 7.74 9.42 -0.08
CA ASN A 10 8.32 10.73 -0.34
C ASN A 10 9.08 10.82 -1.68
N LYS A 11 9.58 9.69 -2.20
CA LYS A 11 10.22 9.60 -3.52
C LYS A 11 9.24 9.60 -4.69
N LEU A 12 7.95 9.40 -4.44
CA LEU A 12 6.94 9.38 -5.48
C LEU A 12 6.75 10.79 -6.08
N ALA A 13 6.54 10.83 -7.39
CA ALA A 13 6.14 12.06 -8.06
C ALA A 13 4.81 12.60 -7.46
N PRO A 14 4.61 13.93 -7.38
CA PRO A 14 3.42 14.53 -6.77
C PRO A 14 2.10 13.96 -7.31
N GLY A 15 1.97 13.76 -8.62
CA GLY A 15 0.77 13.19 -9.24
C GLY A 15 0.46 11.75 -8.77
N ILE A 16 1.49 10.93 -8.57
CA ILE A 16 1.34 9.54 -8.07
C ILE A 16 0.89 9.53 -6.62
N ARG A 17 1.44 10.43 -5.78
CA ARG A 17 0.99 10.58 -4.38
C ARG A 17 -0.48 10.96 -4.31
N VAL A 18 -0.92 11.91 -5.12
CA VAL A 18 -2.33 12.34 -5.17
C VAL A 18 -3.24 11.21 -5.62
N GLN A 19 -2.87 10.47 -6.68
CA GLN A 19 -3.64 9.32 -7.14
C GLN A 19 -3.76 8.23 -6.07
N LEU A 20 -2.65 7.86 -5.43
CA LEU A 20 -2.64 6.87 -4.35
C LEU A 20 -3.47 7.33 -3.15
N ALA A 21 -3.30 8.57 -2.70
CA ALA A 21 -4.06 9.13 -1.58
C ALA A 21 -5.57 9.09 -1.86
N ARG A 22 -5.98 9.39 -3.10
CA ARG A 22 -7.40 9.34 -3.50
C ARG A 22 -7.96 7.92 -3.49
N VAL A 23 -7.17 6.91 -3.86
CA VAL A 23 -7.58 5.50 -3.78
C VAL A 23 -7.63 5.05 -2.32
N VAL A 24 -6.62 5.38 -1.52
CA VAL A 24 -6.55 5.04 -0.09
C VAL A 24 -7.73 5.65 0.68
N GLY A 25 -8.10 6.90 0.39
CA GLY A 25 -9.27 7.53 1.00
C GLY A 25 -10.56 6.75 0.74
N ARG A 26 -10.76 6.25 -0.49
CA ARG A 26 -11.92 5.39 -0.82
C ARG A 26 -11.87 4.03 -0.12
N CYS A 27 -10.68 3.52 0.18
CA CYS A 27 -10.53 2.26 0.91
C CYS A 27 -10.92 2.38 2.39
N LEU A 28 -11.08 3.59 2.96
CA LEU A 28 -11.49 3.73 4.36
C LEU A 28 -12.91 3.22 4.63
N GLU A 29 -13.81 3.28 3.64
CA GLU A 29 -15.19 2.80 3.76
C GLU A 29 -15.26 1.26 3.77
N ASN A 30 -14.40 0.60 2.97
CA ASN A 30 -14.28 -0.85 2.92
C ASN A 30 -12.80 -1.27 2.84
N PRO A 31 -12.10 -1.31 3.99
CA PRO A 31 -10.65 -1.50 4.03
C PRO A 31 -10.21 -2.93 3.73
N ARG A 32 -11.08 -3.93 3.98
CA ARG A 32 -10.79 -5.34 3.77
C ARG A 32 -11.40 -5.84 2.46
N VAL A 33 -10.62 -5.83 1.38
CA VAL A 33 -11.07 -6.27 0.05
C VAL A 33 -10.48 -7.65 -0.28
N PRO A 34 -11.25 -8.76 -0.26
CA PRO A 34 -10.71 -10.11 -0.41
C PRO A 34 -9.90 -10.34 -1.70
N SER A 35 -10.35 -9.77 -2.82
CA SER A 35 -9.63 -9.86 -4.11
C SER A 35 -8.29 -9.12 -4.14
N ALA A 36 -8.10 -8.16 -3.23
CA ALA A 36 -6.88 -7.39 -3.06
C ALA A 36 -5.93 -8.00 -2.02
N ALA A 37 -6.35 -9.05 -1.30
CA ALA A 37 -5.55 -9.67 -0.25
C ALA A 37 -4.20 -10.19 -0.77
N LEU A 38 -3.18 -10.08 0.07
CA LEU A 38 -1.87 -10.66 -0.17
C LEU A 38 -1.83 -12.07 0.41
N HIS A 39 -1.39 -13.03 -0.42
CA HIS A 39 -1.22 -14.40 0.02
C HIS A 39 -0.11 -14.48 1.07
N GLY A 40 -0.35 -15.22 2.15
CA GLY A 40 0.61 -15.37 3.25
C GLY A 40 0.76 -14.15 4.17
N MET A 41 0.03 -13.05 3.93
CA MET A 41 0.09 -11.83 4.75
C MET A 41 -1.30 -11.48 5.28
N LYS A 42 -1.57 -11.81 6.55
CA LYS A 42 -2.85 -11.53 7.20
C LYS A 42 -3.13 -10.02 7.21
N ASP A 43 -4.38 -9.64 6.90
CA ASP A 43 -4.88 -8.26 6.90
C ASP A 43 -4.10 -7.29 5.99
N CYS A 44 -3.29 -7.81 5.06
CA CYS A 44 -2.54 -7.01 4.10
C CYS A 44 -3.20 -7.08 2.71
N TYR A 45 -3.34 -5.93 2.08
CA TYR A 45 -4.03 -5.74 0.81
C TYR A 45 -3.20 -4.89 -0.15
N LYS A 46 -3.48 -4.99 -1.45
CA LYS A 46 -2.73 -4.28 -2.50
C LYS A 46 -3.62 -3.34 -3.33
N ILE A 47 -3.17 -2.10 -3.51
CA ILE A 47 -3.68 -1.14 -4.49
C ILE A 47 -2.77 -1.18 -5.72
N LYS A 48 -3.37 -1.19 -6.92
CA LYS A 48 -2.64 -1.17 -8.20
C LYS A 48 -3.03 0.06 -9.01
N LEU A 49 -2.09 0.95 -9.28
CA LEU A 49 -2.24 1.97 -10.32
C LEU A 49 -1.67 1.41 -11.61
N ARG A 50 -2.52 0.75 -12.41
CA ARG A 50 -2.08 -0.02 -13.59
C ARG A 50 -1.39 0.86 -14.63
N ASP A 51 -2.01 1.99 -14.96
CA ASP A 51 -1.52 2.90 -16.01
C ASP A 51 -0.19 3.55 -15.62
N ALA A 52 0.00 3.81 -14.32
CA ALA A 52 1.23 4.38 -13.79
C ALA A 52 2.30 3.34 -13.44
N GLY A 53 1.97 2.05 -13.44
CA GLY A 53 2.90 0.97 -13.08
C GLY A 53 3.23 0.84 -11.59
N TYR A 54 2.43 1.46 -10.69
CA TYR A 54 2.69 1.46 -9.25
C TYR A 54 1.82 0.46 -8.47
N ARG A 55 2.37 -0.02 -7.35
CA ARG A 55 1.63 -0.78 -6.35
C ARG A 55 1.87 -0.21 -4.96
N LEU A 56 0.82 -0.18 -4.15
CA LEU A 56 0.87 0.17 -2.74
C LEU A 56 0.33 -1.01 -1.94
N VAL A 57 1.04 -1.38 -0.88
CA VAL A 57 0.60 -2.41 0.07
C VAL A 57 0.20 -1.74 1.38
N TYR A 58 -0.97 -2.08 1.88
CA TYR A 58 -1.46 -1.58 3.17
C TYR A 58 -1.95 -2.70 4.08
N ARG A 59 -1.85 -2.49 5.40
CA ARG A 59 -2.43 -3.35 6.44
C ARG A 59 -3.62 -2.65 7.09
N VAL A 60 -4.62 -3.45 7.46
CA VAL A 60 -5.78 -3.02 8.26
C VAL A 60 -5.59 -3.47 9.70
N GLU A 61 -5.76 -2.55 10.66
CA GLU A 61 -5.73 -2.85 12.09
C GLU A 61 -7.12 -2.56 12.72
N ASP A 62 -7.62 -3.49 13.54
CA ASP A 62 -9.03 -3.50 14.00
C ASP A 62 -9.38 -2.47 15.09
N ALA A 63 -8.40 -1.92 15.81
CA ALA A 63 -8.66 -1.06 16.97
C ALA A 63 -9.27 0.31 16.58
N ILE A 64 -8.86 0.84 15.43
CA ILE A 64 -9.34 2.06 14.76
C ILE A 64 -8.99 1.78 13.30
N VAL A 65 -9.90 1.94 12.33
CA VAL A 65 -9.63 1.65 10.91
C VAL A 65 -8.38 2.43 10.45
N THR A 66 -7.23 1.78 10.54
CA THR A 66 -5.91 2.37 10.32
C THR A 66 -5.31 1.67 9.13
N ILE A 67 -5.09 2.42 8.06
CA ILE A 67 -4.44 1.94 6.85
C ILE A 67 -2.94 2.24 6.97
N SER A 68 -2.16 1.22 7.30
CA SER A 68 -0.70 1.32 7.41
C SER A 68 -0.05 0.97 6.08
N VAL A 69 0.54 1.94 5.38
CA VAL A 69 1.30 1.68 4.15
C VAL A 69 2.63 1.00 4.50
N ILE A 70 2.84 -0.21 3.97
CA ILE A 70 4.02 -1.05 4.29
C ILE A 70 5.12 -0.90 3.22
N ALA A 71 4.71 -0.78 1.95
CA ALA A 71 5.63 -0.57 0.85
C ALA A 71 4.92 0.10 -0.33
N VAL A 72 5.66 0.93 -1.05
CA VAL A 72 5.23 1.50 -2.33
C VAL A 72 6.39 1.47 -3.32
N GLY A 73 6.12 1.08 -4.56
CA GLY A 73 7.12 1.11 -5.61
C GLY A 73 6.58 0.68 -6.96
N ARG A 74 7.45 0.72 -7.97
CA ARG A 74 7.12 0.22 -9.31
C ARG A 74 7.04 -1.30 -9.34
N ARG A 75 6.39 -1.85 -10.37
CA ARG A 75 6.24 -3.30 -10.57
C ARG A 75 7.55 -4.10 -10.45
N ASP A 76 8.60 -3.53 -11.00
CA ASP A 76 9.93 -4.11 -11.18
C ASP A 76 10.82 -3.99 -9.94
N GLU A 77 10.40 -3.26 -8.90
CA GLU A 77 11.24 -2.93 -7.73
C GLU A 77 11.01 -3.85 -6.51
N GLY A 78 10.43 -5.04 -6.71
CA GLY A 78 10.32 -6.02 -5.64
C GLY A 78 9.44 -5.60 -4.45
N VAL A 79 8.41 -4.76 -4.68
CA VAL A 79 7.53 -4.18 -3.64
C VAL A 79 6.99 -5.22 -2.65
N TYR A 80 6.67 -6.43 -3.11
CA TYR A 80 6.18 -7.49 -2.22
C TYR A 80 7.26 -8.02 -1.28
N ALA A 81 8.48 -8.22 -1.78
CA ALA A 81 9.61 -8.63 -0.95
C ALA A 81 9.93 -7.57 0.11
N ASN A 82 9.84 -6.28 -0.27
CA ASN A 82 10.01 -5.18 0.66
C ASN A 82 8.91 -5.13 1.71
N ALA A 83 7.65 -5.40 1.32
CA ALA A 83 6.53 -5.44 2.24
C ALA A 83 6.68 -6.57 3.28
N VAL A 84 7.06 -7.77 2.84
CA VAL A 84 7.28 -8.94 3.73
C VAL A 84 8.39 -8.65 4.76
N LYS A 85 9.49 -8.00 4.34
CA LYS A 85 10.60 -7.65 5.25
C LYS A 85 10.24 -6.62 6.34
N ARG A 86 9.15 -5.87 6.16
CA ARG A 86 8.76 -4.73 7.02
C ARG A 86 7.45 -4.96 7.77
N GLN A 87 6.89 -6.16 7.64
CA GLN A 87 5.70 -6.61 8.34
C GLN A 87 6.01 -6.92 9.79
#